data_AF-A0A962GPM5-F1
#
_entry.id   AF-A0A962GPM5-F1
#
_cell.length_a   1.000
_cell.length_b   1.000
_cell.length_c   1.000
_cell.angle_alpha   90.00
_cell.angle_beta   90.00
_cell.angle_gamma   90.00
#
_symmetry.space_group_name_H-M   'P 1'
#
loop_
_entity.id
_entity.type
_entity.pdbx_description
1 polymer ?
#
loop_
_entity_poly.entity_id
_entity_poly.type
_entity_poly.pdbx_seq_one_letter_code
_entity_poly.pdbx_strand_id
1 'polypeptide(L)'
;PLSADLLDSWPATIQAHLRARFPSAERVAEADLSFLPMPGARQRALQSLALAVARDPTLLQPAGSLQASLDKLLAIPGIGPWTAQYIALRELRETDAFPASDAGLLRSWAQINGQRPTPKALSERAEVWRPWRAYAVQQLWNLDAPKARQCGDRSVLNNDPMDFPQGQARGGVATRGRQRATPHERKERGNR
;
A
#
# COMPACT_ATOMS: atom_id res chain seq x y z
N PRO A 1 -2.53 27.43 0.70
CA PRO A 1 -2.27 26.99 -0.70
C PRO A 1 -0.77 26.70 -0.89
N LEU A 2 -0.42 25.46 -1.24
CA LEU A 2 0.91 25.17 -1.78
C LEU A 2 1.13 26.11 -2.97
N SER A 3 2.21 26.90 -2.97
CA SER A 3 2.50 27.81 -4.07
C SER A 3 2.61 27.00 -5.37
N ALA A 4 2.01 27.50 -6.45
CA ALA A 4 2.10 26.87 -7.77
C ALA A 4 3.55 26.56 -8.17
N ASP A 5 4.48 27.42 -7.72
CA ASP A 5 5.93 27.32 -7.88
C ASP A 5 6.53 25.98 -7.42
N LEU A 6 5.96 25.33 -6.38
CA LEU A 6 6.50 24.07 -5.88
C LEU A 6 6.14 22.89 -6.79
N LEU A 7 4.93 22.90 -7.36
CA LEU A 7 4.47 21.81 -8.24
C LEU A 7 5.22 21.84 -9.58
N ASP A 8 5.54 23.04 -10.09
CA ASP A 8 6.25 23.19 -11.37
C ASP A 8 7.72 22.76 -11.28
N SER A 9 8.29 22.66 -10.07
CA SER A 9 9.63 22.12 -9.82
C SER A 9 9.71 20.58 -9.88
N TRP A 10 8.57 19.88 -9.89
CA TRP A 10 8.52 18.41 -9.89
C TRP A 10 8.54 17.85 -11.32
N PRO A 11 9.01 16.60 -11.54
CA PRO A 11 8.96 15.98 -12.85
C PRO A 11 7.56 16.00 -13.47
N ALA A 12 7.46 16.25 -14.78
CA ALA A 12 6.18 16.36 -15.50
C ALA A 12 5.26 15.14 -15.32
N THR A 13 5.84 13.94 -15.14
CA THR A 13 5.10 12.73 -14.81
C THR A 13 4.42 12.81 -13.44
N ILE A 14 5.09 13.34 -12.42
CA ILE A 14 4.50 13.52 -11.09
C ILE A 14 3.48 14.65 -11.11
N GLN A 15 3.77 15.76 -11.81
CA GLN A 15 2.78 16.82 -12.03
C GLN A 15 1.50 16.28 -12.67
N ALA A 16 1.61 15.43 -13.70
CA ALA A 16 0.46 14.81 -14.36
C ALA A 16 -0.35 13.93 -13.39
N HIS A 17 0.30 13.12 -12.56
CA HIS A 17 -0.37 12.30 -11.55
C HIS A 17 -1.03 13.14 -10.45
N LEU A 18 -0.41 14.24 -10.02
CA LEU A 18 -0.96 15.14 -9.01
C LEU A 18 -2.12 15.99 -9.55
N ARG A 19 -2.12 16.27 -10.86
CA ARG A 19 -3.21 16.97 -11.56
C ARG A 19 -4.35 16.04 -11.96
N ALA A 20 -4.12 14.73 -11.99
CA ALA A 20 -5.17 13.75 -12.23
C ALA A 20 -6.15 13.74 -11.06
N ARG A 21 -7.39 14.18 -11.31
CA ARG A 21 -8.47 14.08 -10.32
C ARG A 21 -8.90 12.63 -10.23
N PHE A 22 -9.09 12.14 -9.00
CA PHE A 22 -9.77 10.87 -8.79
C PHE A 22 -11.15 10.89 -9.47
N PRO A 23 -11.58 9.78 -10.09
CA PRO A 23 -12.89 9.71 -10.73
C PRO A 23 -14.01 9.84 -9.69
N SER A 24 -15.14 10.43 -10.09
CA SER A 24 -16.33 10.45 -9.24
C SER A 24 -16.96 9.07 -9.13
N ALA A 25 -17.84 8.87 -8.14
CA ALA A 25 -18.55 7.61 -7.95
C ALA A 25 -19.38 7.23 -9.17
N GLU A 26 -20.06 8.20 -9.79
CA GLU A 26 -20.84 8.01 -11.02
C GLU A 26 -19.96 7.48 -12.15
N ARG A 27 -18.78 8.10 -12.33
CA ARG A 27 -17.85 7.70 -13.38
C ARG A 27 -17.30 6.30 -13.18
N VAL A 28 -17.05 5.89 -11.93
CA VAL A 28 -16.62 4.51 -11.62
C VAL A 28 -17.77 3.52 -11.82
N ALA A 29 -19.00 3.90 -11.49
CA ALA A 29 -20.18 3.05 -11.65
C ALA A 29 -20.46 2.72 -13.13
N GLU A 30 -20.21 3.66 -14.04
CA GLU A 30 -20.43 3.51 -15.49
C GLU A 30 -19.22 2.95 -16.25
N ALA A 31 -18.02 2.98 -15.65
CA ALA A 31 -16.80 2.56 -16.31
C ALA A 31 -16.68 1.04 -16.46
N ASP A 32 -16.10 0.59 -17.58
CA ASP A 32 -15.56 -0.75 -17.69
C ASP A 32 -14.26 -0.84 -16.87
N LEU A 33 -14.29 -1.68 -15.82
CA LEU A 33 -13.15 -1.90 -14.93
C LEU A 33 -12.30 -3.12 -15.31
N SER A 34 -12.55 -3.74 -16.47
CA SER A 34 -11.82 -4.91 -16.96
C SER A 34 -10.30 -4.70 -17.08
N PHE A 35 -9.87 -3.45 -17.28
CA PHE A 35 -8.46 -3.06 -17.36
C PHE A 35 -7.70 -3.20 -16.03
N LEU A 36 -8.40 -3.29 -14.90
CA LEU A 36 -7.76 -3.41 -13.59
C LEU A 36 -7.26 -4.85 -13.37
N PRO A 37 -5.98 -5.05 -12.99
CA PRO A 37 -5.40 -6.39 -12.78
C PRO A 37 -5.85 -7.00 -11.45
N MET A 38 -7.14 -7.34 -11.34
CA MET A 38 -7.74 -7.92 -10.14
C MET A 38 -8.90 -8.86 -10.51
N PRO A 39 -9.31 -9.78 -9.61
CA PRO A 39 -10.44 -10.67 -9.87
C PRO A 39 -11.73 -9.92 -10.18
N GLY A 40 -12.54 -10.44 -11.11
CA GLY A 40 -13.79 -9.80 -11.53
C GLY A 40 -14.81 -9.59 -10.40
N ALA A 41 -14.77 -10.43 -9.35
CA ALA A 41 -15.58 -10.21 -8.16
C ALA A 41 -15.23 -8.88 -7.45
N ARG A 42 -13.94 -8.51 -7.43
CA ARG A 42 -13.48 -7.24 -6.83
C ARG A 42 -13.85 -6.04 -7.71
N GLN A 43 -13.77 -6.18 -9.03
CA GLN A 43 -14.24 -5.15 -9.98
C GLN A 43 -15.73 -4.87 -9.78
N ARG A 44 -16.56 -5.92 -9.70
CA ARG A 44 -18.01 -5.79 -9.44
C ARG A 44 -18.34 -5.20 -8.07
N ALA A 45 -17.58 -5.56 -7.03
CA ALA A 45 -17.74 -4.95 -5.70
C ALA A 45 -17.44 -3.45 -5.73
N LEU A 46 -16.39 -3.04 -6.45
CA LEU A 46 -16.04 -1.63 -6.63
C LEU A 46 -17.13 -0.87 -7.39
N GLN A 47 -17.66 -1.42 -8.50
CA GLN A 47 -18.80 -0.84 -9.22
C GLN A 47 -20.06 -0.75 -8.34
N SER A 48 -20.34 -1.79 -7.54
CA SER A 48 -21.52 -1.83 -6.66
C SER A 48 -21.44 -0.76 -5.57
N LEU A 49 -20.26 -0.59 -4.95
CA LEU A 49 -20.02 0.47 -3.99
C LEU A 49 -20.14 1.86 -4.64
N ALA A 50 -19.55 2.05 -5.82
CA ALA A 50 -19.63 3.31 -6.55
C ALA A 50 -21.08 3.68 -6.90
N LEU A 51 -21.88 2.72 -7.35
CA LEU A 51 -23.30 2.91 -7.61
C LEU A 51 -24.09 3.26 -6.33
N ALA A 52 -23.77 2.61 -5.21
CA ALA A 52 -24.41 2.89 -3.93
C ALA A 52 -24.12 4.32 -3.46
N VAL A 53 -22.86 4.77 -3.57
CA VAL A 53 -22.44 6.14 -3.23
C VAL A 53 -23.07 7.18 -4.16
N ALA A 54 -23.14 6.91 -5.46
CA ALA A 54 -23.78 7.80 -6.43
C ALA A 54 -25.28 8.00 -6.14
N ARG A 55 -25.96 6.97 -5.61
CA ARG A 55 -27.38 7.02 -5.23
C ARG A 55 -27.61 7.67 -3.86
N ASP A 56 -26.73 7.41 -2.91
CA ASP A 56 -26.77 7.98 -1.57
C ASP A 56 -25.40 8.59 -1.21
N PRO A 57 -25.21 9.90 -1.45
CA PRO A 57 -23.99 10.60 -1.08
C PRO A 57 -23.68 10.58 0.43
N THR A 58 -24.66 10.23 1.27
CA THR A 58 -24.49 10.13 2.74
C THR A 58 -24.06 8.74 3.19
N LEU A 59 -23.94 7.76 2.27
CA LEU A 59 -23.58 6.38 2.57
C LEU A 59 -22.23 6.26 3.30
N LEU A 60 -21.27 7.12 2.94
CA LEU A 60 -19.93 7.17 3.56
C LEU A 60 -19.83 8.24 4.65
N GLN A 61 -20.95 8.63 5.26
CA GLN A 61 -20.99 9.47 6.44
C GLN A 61 -21.36 8.62 7.69
N PRO A 62 -20.91 9.01 8.90
CA PRO A 62 -21.24 8.29 10.12
C PRO A 62 -22.76 8.16 10.32
N ALA A 63 -23.28 6.94 10.50
CA ALA A 63 -24.71 6.67 10.62
C ALA A 63 -25.24 6.66 12.06
N GLY A 64 -24.67 7.49 12.95
CA GLY A 64 -25.03 7.59 14.37
C GLY A 64 -24.55 6.44 15.25
N SER A 65 -24.35 5.24 14.70
CA SER A 65 -23.67 4.12 15.36
C SER A 65 -22.83 3.29 14.39
N LEU A 66 -21.84 2.58 14.94
CA LEU A 66 -21.02 1.64 14.18
C LEU A 66 -21.89 0.56 13.51
N GLN A 67 -22.83 -0.05 14.25
CA GLN A 67 -23.66 -1.14 13.70
C GLN A 67 -24.51 -0.66 12.53
N ALA A 68 -25.16 0.50 12.65
CA ALA A 68 -25.95 1.08 11.56
C ALA A 68 -25.10 1.37 10.32
N SER A 69 -23.85 1.81 10.50
CA SER A 69 -22.90 2.03 9.41
C SER A 69 -22.49 0.71 8.74
N LEU A 70 -22.23 -0.33 9.54
CA LEU A 70 -21.89 -1.66 9.03
C LEU A 70 -23.05 -2.29 8.26
N ASP A 71 -24.28 -2.18 8.75
CA ASP A 71 -25.46 -2.76 8.10
C ASP A 71 -25.67 -2.15 6.70
N LYS A 72 -25.49 -0.83 6.56
CA LYS A 72 -25.54 -0.15 5.24
C LYS A 72 -24.46 -0.66 4.29
N LEU A 73 -23.22 -0.81 4.77
CA LEU A 73 -22.09 -1.26 3.95
C LEU A 73 -22.24 -2.74 3.55
N LEU A 74 -22.71 -3.59 4.46
CA LEU A 74 -22.92 -5.02 4.23
C LEU A 74 -24.07 -5.32 3.26
N ALA A 75 -25.01 -4.38 3.10
CA ALA A 75 -26.06 -4.48 2.08
C ALA A 75 -25.53 -4.37 0.64
N ILE A 76 -24.28 -3.90 0.46
CA ILE A 76 -23.67 -3.72 -0.86
C ILE A 76 -23.06 -5.04 -1.34
N PRO A 77 -23.45 -5.55 -2.53
CA PRO A 77 -22.89 -6.79 -3.08
C PRO A 77 -21.37 -6.76 -3.19
N GLY A 78 -20.71 -7.79 -2.65
CA GLY A 78 -19.26 -7.92 -2.66
C GLY A 78 -18.51 -7.19 -1.54
N ILE A 79 -19.21 -6.43 -0.68
CA ILE A 79 -18.64 -5.87 0.55
C ILE A 79 -18.83 -6.87 1.69
N GLY A 80 -17.73 -7.48 2.12
CA GLY A 80 -17.73 -8.41 3.25
C GLY A 80 -17.52 -7.71 4.60
N PRO A 81 -17.66 -8.44 5.73
CA PRO A 81 -17.49 -7.91 7.08
C PRO A 81 -16.13 -7.24 7.33
N TRP A 82 -15.05 -7.80 6.78
CA TRP A 82 -13.73 -7.19 6.89
C TRP A 82 -13.67 -5.83 6.18
N THR A 83 -14.18 -5.74 4.94
CA THR A 83 -14.18 -4.50 4.17
C THR A 83 -15.07 -3.44 4.81
N ALA A 84 -16.25 -3.84 5.32
CA ALA A 84 -17.14 -2.92 6.01
C ALA A 84 -16.49 -2.31 7.27
N GLN A 85 -15.85 -3.14 8.09
CA GLN A 85 -15.08 -2.67 9.26
C GLN A 85 -13.90 -1.78 8.85
N TYR A 86 -13.22 -2.09 7.75
CA TYR A 86 -12.13 -1.27 7.24
C TYR A 86 -12.60 0.11 6.77
N ILE A 87 -13.73 0.18 6.05
CA ILE A 87 -14.36 1.44 5.64
C ILE A 87 -14.82 2.22 6.88
N ALA A 88 -15.46 1.57 7.85
CA ALA A 88 -15.84 2.22 9.10
C ALA A 88 -14.62 2.85 9.81
N LEU A 89 -13.51 2.12 9.87
CA LEU A 89 -12.28 2.58 10.49
C LEU A 89 -11.62 3.75 9.74
N ARG A 90 -11.47 3.65 8.42
CA ARG A 90 -10.67 4.61 7.61
C ARG A 90 -11.48 5.78 7.06
N GLU A 91 -12.69 5.51 6.59
CA GLU A 91 -13.54 6.51 5.94
C GLU A 91 -14.44 7.18 6.96
N LEU A 92 -15.19 6.40 7.74
CA LEU A 92 -16.14 6.93 8.71
C LEU A 92 -15.48 7.41 10.00
N ARG A 93 -14.20 7.08 10.20
CA ARG A 93 -13.41 7.40 11.39
C ARG A 93 -14.03 6.83 12.68
N GLU A 94 -14.69 5.69 12.58
CA GLU A 94 -15.30 5.01 13.72
C GLU A 94 -14.22 4.50 14.67
N THR A 95 -14.27 4.95 15.93
CA THR A 95 -13.23 4.68 16.93
C THR A 95 -13.26 3.25 17.45
N ASP A 96 -14.40 2.57 17.29
CA ASP A 96 -14.62 1.21 17.78
C ASP A 96 -14.65 0.16 16.65
N ALA A 97 -14.38 0.57 15.40
CA ALA A 97 -14.31 -0.35 14.26
C ALA A 97 -13.12 -1.32 14.40
N PHE A 98 -13.38 -2.61 14.15
CA PHE A 98 -12.39 -3.66 14.42
C PHE A 98 -12.43 -4.80 13.38
N PRO A 99 -11.55 -4.77 12.35
CA PRO A 99 -11.45 -5.83 11.35
C PRO A 99 -10.66 -7.03 11.89
N ALA A 100 -11.27 -7.83 12.78
CA ALA A 100 -10.60 -8.93 13.50
C ALA A 100 -9.96 -10.01 12.62
N SER A 101 -10.42 -10.19 11.38
CA SER A 101 -9.87 -11.14 10.42
C SER A 101 -8.70 -10.58 9.59
N ASP A 102 -8.27 -9.35 9.87
CA ASP A 102 -7.18 -8.72 9.15
C ASP A 102 -5.86 -9.48 9.28
N ALA A 103 -5.23 -9.77 8.15
CA ALA A 103 -4.02 -10.58 8.14
C ALA A 103 -2.84 -9.85 8.81
N GLY A 104 -2.73 -8.52 8.66
CA GLY A 104 -1.71 -7.72 9.33
C GLY A 104 -1.91 -7.72 10.83
N LEU A 105 -3.13 -7.44 11.28
CA LEU A 105 -3.51 -7.46 12.69
C LEU A 105 -3.20 -8.81 13.37
N LEU A 106 -3.59 -9.91 12.73
CA LEU A 106 -3.32 -11.27 13.23
C LEU A 106 -1.82 -11.58 13.28
N ARG A 107 -1.03 -11.06 12.34
CA ARG A 107 0.43 -11.19 12.33
C ARG A 107 1.07 -10.35 13.44
N SER A 108 0.71 -9.07 13.59
CA SER A 108 1.21 -8.22 14.67
C SER A 108 0.96 -8.83 16.04
N TRP A 109 -0.25 -9.36 16.24
CA TRP A 109 -0.58 -10.06 17.48
C TRP A 109 0.31 -11.29 17.71
N ALA A 110 0.52 -12.09 16.67
CA ALA A 110 1.41 -13.26 16.75
C ALA A 110 2.84 -12.87 17.11
N GLN A 111 3.35 -11.73 16.64
CA GLN A 111 4.69 -11.25 16.97
C GLN A 111 4.83 -10.86 18.44
N ILE A 112 3.77 -10.29 19.04
CA ILE A 112 3.79 -9.85 20.45
C ILE A 112 3.54 -11.03 21.40
N ASN A 113 2.61 -11.91 21.05
CA ASN A 113 2.10 -12.95 21.95
C ASN A 113 2.62 -14.35 21.62
N GLY A 114 3.44 -14.51 20.58
CA GLY A 114 4.03 -15.79 20.16
C GLY A 114 3.10 -16.75 19.43
N GLN A 115 1.79 -16.46 19.37
CA GLN A 115 0.81 -17.31 18.68
C GLN A 115 -0.19 -16.48 17.87
N ARG A 116 -0.50 -16.95 16.65
CA ARG A 116 -1.55 -16.36 15.82
C ARG A 116 -2.94 -16.71 16.39
N PRO A 117 -3.75 -15.72 16.78
CA PRO A 117 -5.07 -15.98 17.33
C PRO A 117 -6.06 -16.28 16.18
N THR A 118 -7.21 -16.87 16.52
CA THR A 118 -8.36 -16.87 15.61
C THR A 118 -9.03 -15.48 15.63
N PRO A 119 -9.74 -15.07 14.56
CA PRO A 119 -10.45 -13.79 14.55
C PRO A 119 -11.41 -13.65 15.74
N LYS A 120 -12.12 -14.73 16.10
CA LYS A 120 -13.01 -14.75 17.27
C LYS A 120 -12.26 -14.50 18.58
N ALA A 121 -11.18 -15.24 18.82
CA ALA A 121 -10.38 -15.09 20.03
C ALA A 121 -9.66 -13.73 20.11
N LEU A 122 -9.39 -13.10 18.96
CA LEU A 122 -8.88 -11.73 18.93
C LEU A 122 -9.98 -10.71 19.25
N SER A 123 -11.18 -10.86 18.70
CA SER A 123 -12.33 -9.99 19.01
C SER A 123 -12.67 -10.01 20.50
N GLU A 124 -12.72 -11.18 21.13
CA GLU A 124 -13.00 -11.33 22.57
C GLU A 124 -11.96 -10.59 23.43
N ARG A 125 -10.67 -10.69 23.06
CA ARG A 125 -9.60 -9.96 23.74
C ARG A 125 -9.63 -8.46 23.46
N ALA A 126 -10.16 -8.02 22.33
CA ALA A 126 -10.24 -6.61 21.98
C ALA A 126 -11.35 -5.86 22.73
N GLU A 127 -12.27 -6.56 23.41
CA GLU A 127 -13.36 -5.91 24.16
C GLU A 127 -12.87 -4.97 25.27
N VAL A 128 -11.69 -5.22 25.87
CA VAL A 128 -11.06 -4.30 26.85
C VAL A 128 -10.65 -2.96 26.24
N TRP A 129 -10.45 -2.89 24.93
CA TRP A 129 -10.05 -1.64 24.27
C TRP A 129 -11.22 -0.76 23.86
N ARG A 130 -12.47 -1.16 24.13
CA ARG A 130 -13.63 -0.34 23.78
C ARG A 130 -13.63 0.95 24.60
N PRO A 131 -14.04 2.09 24.01
CA PRO A 131 -14.56 2.28 22.64
C PRO A 131 -13.48 2.67 21.59
N TRP A 132 -12.22 2.32 21.82
CA TRP A 132 -11.04 2.75 21.05
C TRP A 132 -10.32 1.64 20.28
N ARG A 133 -11.04 0.56 19.93
CA ARG A 133 -10.46 -0.59 19.22
C ARG A 133 -9.78 -0.22 17.91
N ALA A 134 -10.29 0.76 17.18
CA ALA A 134 -9.67 1.25 15.94
C ALA A 134 -8.28 1.84 16.18
N TYR A 135 -8.05 2.45 17.34
CA TYR A 135 -6.72 2.96 17.70
C TYR A 135 -5.73 1.82 17.94
N ALA A 136 -6.15 0.79 18.67
CA ALA A 136 -5.33 -0.41 18.88
C ALA A 136 -4.95 -1.08 17.54
N VAL A 137 -5.91 -1.17 16.60
CA VAL A 137 -5.65 -1.69 15.24
C VAL A 137 -4.57 -0.89 14.53
N GLN A 138 -4.63 0.45 14.58
CA GLN A 138 -3.61 1.29 13.94
C GLN A 138 -2.22 1.09 14.56
N GLN A 139 -2.13 0.96 15.89
CA GLN A 139 -0.86 0.65 16.55
C GLN A 139 -0.32 -0.72 16.15
N LEU A 140 -1.19 -1.74 16.08
CA LEU A 140 -0.79 -3.08 15.67
C LEU A 140 -0.31 -3.11 14.21
N TRP A 141 -0.96 -2.39 13.29
CA TRP A 141 -0.46 -2.27 11.91
C TRP A 141 0.92 -1.60 11.82
N ASN A 142 1.19 -0.60 12.67
CA ASN A 142 2.52 0.02 12.72
C ASN A 142 3.62 -0.95 13.19
N LEU A 143 3.26 -1.99 13.97
CA LEU A 143 4.19 -3.02 14.39
C LEU A 143 4.48 -4.07 13.30
N ASP A 144 3.52 -4.36 12.41
CA ASP A 144 3.71 -5.27 11.26
C ASP A 144 4.46 -4.61 10.10
N ALA A 145 4.52 -3.27 10.07
CA ALA A 145 5.27 -2.55 9.06
C ALA A 145 6.76 -2.96 9.09
N PRO A 146 7.40 -3.20 7.93
CA PRO A 146 8.83 -3.51 7.90
C PRO A 146 9.59 -2.41 8.62
N LYS A 147 10.39 -2.77 9.63
CA LYS A 147 11.30 -1.80 10.26
C LYS A 147 12.14 -1.23 9.14
N ALA A 148 12.03 0.09 8.92
CA ALA A 148 12.92 0.79 8.01
C ALA A 148 14.34 0.34 8.38
N ARG A 149 15.08 -0.19 7.39
CA ARG A 149 16.48 -0.56 7.62
C ARG A 149 17.10 0.66 8.28
N GLN A 150 17.65 0.49 9.48
CA GLN A 150 18.43 1.56 10.09
C GLN A 150 19.44 1.95 9.02
N CYS A 151 19.32 3.18 8.52
CA CYS A 151 20.34 3.74 7.64
C CYS A 151 21.63 3.62 8.44
N GLY A 152 22.59 2.90 7.85
CA GLY A 152 23.71 2.30 8.56
C GLY A 152 24.36 3.23 9.56
N ASP A 153 24.65 2.66 10.73
CA ASP A 153 25.87 2.87 11.48
C ASP A 153 26.47 4.29 11.42
N ARG A 154 26.21 5.07 12.47
CA ARG A 154 26.86 6.38 12.71
C ARG A 154 28.38 6.28 12.90
N SER A 155 28.98 5.08 12.85
CA SER A 155 30.42 4.88 13.03
C SER A 155 31.29 5.36 11.86
N VAL A 156 30.72 5.63 10.67
CA VAL A 156 31.52 5.97 9.47
C VAL A 156 31.61 7.47 9.17
N LEU A 157 31.25 8.34 10.12
CA LEU A 157 31.48 9.80 10.01
C LEU A 157 32.60 10.28 10.95
N ASN A 158 33.64 9.46 11.16
CA ASN A 158 34.90 10.01 11.65
C ASN A 158 35.72 10.49 10.46
N ASN A 159 35.75 11.82 10.34
CA ASN A 159 36.73 12.67 9.68
C ASN A 159 37.96 11.95 9.11
N ASP A 160 37.88 11.54 7.85
CA ASP A 160 39.05 11.51 6.98
C ASP A 160 38.91 12.69 6.01
N PRO A 161 39.85 13.66 6.01
CA PRO A 161 39.85 14.72 5.02
C PRO A 161 40.05 14.08 3.63
N MET A 162 39.06 14.23 2.77
CA MET A 162 39.12 13.84 1.35
C MET A 162 40.31 14.52 0.68
N ASP A 163 41.37 13.75 0.45
CA ASP A 163 42.51 14.14 -0.36
C ASP A 163 42.10 14.08 -1.84
N PHE A 164 41.93 15.25 -2.46
CA PHE A 164 41.59 15.37 -3.88
C PHE A 164 42.86 15.31 -4.73
N PRO A 165 43.07 14.29 -5.57
CA PRO A 165 44.23 14.26 -6.46
C PRO A 165 44.08 15.34 -7.53
N GLN A 166 44.99 16.30 -7.55
CA GLN A 166 45.13 17.26 -8.64
C GLN A 166 45.68 16.53 -9.89
N GLY A 167 44.78 16.19 -10.82
CA GLY A 167 45.11 15.54 -12.09
C GLY A 167 45.02 16.49 -13.28
N GLN A 168 46.16 16.79 -13.87
CA GLN A 168 46.37 17.69 -15.02
C GLN A 168 45.64 17.28 -16.30
N ALA A 169 45.22 18.29 -17.06
CA ALA A 169 44.75 18.16 -18.43
C ALA A 169 45.86 17.68 -19.38
N ARG A 170 45.55 16.72 -20.27
CA ARG A 170 46.02 16.66 -21.67
C ARG A 170 45.26 15.59 -22.46
N GLY A 171 44.93 15.95 -23.69
CA GLY A 171 44.02 15.23 -24.59
C GLY A 171 44.62 14.05 -25.34
N GLY A 172 43.81 13.47 -26.22
CA GLY A 172 44.21 12.41 -27.14
C GLY A 172 43.04 11.57 -27.61
N VAL A 173 42.34 12.03 -28.64
CA VAL A 173 41.40 11.23 -29.44
C VAL A 173 42.22 10.21 -30.24
N ALA A 174 41.93 8.92 -30.09
CA ALA A 174 42.34 7.90 -31.06
C ALA A 174 41.31 6.76 -31.13
N THR A 175 40.97 6.42 -32.35
CA THR A 175 39.89 5.53 -32.81
C THR A 175 40.37 4.08 -33.04
N ARG A 176 39.37 3.19 -33.12
CA ARG A 176 39.33 1.82 -33.71
C ARG A 176 39.66 0.62 -32.83
N GLY A 177 38.80 -0.40 -32.94
CA GLY A 177 39.13 -1.77 -32.55
C GLY A 177 37.93 -2.70 -32.38
N ARG A 178 37.19 -2.98 -33.46
CA ARG A 178 36.14 -4.01 -33.53
C ARG A 178 36.78 -5.41 -33.49
N GLN A 179 36.28 -6.34 -32.67
CA GLN A 179 36.33 -7.78 -32.98
C GLN A 179 35.32 -8.59 -32.15
N ARG A 180 34.64 -9.51 -32.84
CA ARG A 180 33.63 -10.49 -32.40
C ARG A 180 34.24 -11.89 -32.46
N ALA A 181 33.50 -12.86 -31.87
CA ALA A 181 33.51 -14.32 -32.07
C ALA A 181 34.40 -15.09 -31.07
N THR A 182 34.07 -16.27 -30.51
CA THR A 182 32.93 -17.23 -30.62
C THR A 182 33.10 -18.31 -29.52
N PRO A 183 32.10 -19.19 -29.27
CA PRO A 183 32.02 -20.07 -28.10
C PRO A 183 32.71 -21.44 -28.30
N HIS A 184 33.24 -22.01 -27.21
CA HIS A 184 33.90 -23.32 -27.21
C HIS A 184 32.90 -24.47 -26.95
N GLU A 185 32.96 -25.47 -27.83
CA GLU A 185 32.19 -26.72 -27.88
C GLU A 185 32.38 -27.62 -26.65
N ARG A 186 31.29 -28.29 -26.23
CA ARG A 186 31.29 -29.45 -25.33
C ARG A 186 30.93 -30.69 -26.15
N LYS A 187 31.94 -31.52 -26.47
CA LYS A 187 31.77 -32.83 -27.12
C LYS A 187 31.25 -33.86 -26.13
N GLU A 188 30.19 -34.54 -26.54
CA GLU A 188 29.71 -35.82 -26.01
C GLU A 188 30.73 -36.94 -26.27
N ARG A 189 30.85 -37.87 -25.31
CA ARG A 189 31.09 -39.31 -25.57
C ARG A 189 30.34 -40.11 -24.52
N GLY A 190 29.37 -40.90 -24.98
CA GLY A 190 28.85 -42.03 -24.23
C GLY A 190 29.83 -43.22 -24.28
N ASN A 191 29.68 -44.15 -23.34
CA ASN A 191 29.42 -45.56 -23.60
C ASN A 191 29.30 -46.33 -22.27
N ARG A 192 28.11 -46.88 -21.98
CA ARG A 192 27.85 -48.19 -21.39
C ARG A 192 26.36 -48.45 -21.37
#